data_AF-A0A0D9V1U8-F1
#
_entry.id   AF-A0A0D9V1U8-F1
#
_cell.length_a   1.000
_cell.length_b   1.000
_cell.length_c   1.000
_cell.angle_alpha   90.00
_cell.angle_beta   90.00
_cell.angle_gamma   90.00
#
_symmetry.space_group_name_H-M   'P 1'
#
loop_
_entity.id
_entity.type
_entity.pdbx_description
1 polymer ?
#
loop_
_entity_poly.entity_id
_entity_poly.type
_entity_poly.pdbx_seq_one_letter_code
_entity_poly.pdbx_strand_id
1 'polypeptide(L)'
;MSKAVSRISPNTLTSLLPRALDPRVAVVDLVATHLTASDADADADEARPIEAELTCLLPYLGDDELTAVVLRAGHSHPLPTLRFLLALPPPAARPSPPHLAFLAGSLASSRQFSHALDAISTLLRLHPGHDALRELLRSSIPATTPHPSLPGLLVKALLRHARLRDALHAALRALPRRAVR
;
A
#
# COMPACT_ATOMS: atom_id res chain seq x y z
N MET A 1 21.82 37.51 29.83
CA MET A 1 21.61 36.04 29.69
C MET A 1 20.21 35.81 29.13
N SER A 2 20.03 35.70 27.81
CA SER A 2 18.70 35.43 27.23
C SER A 2 18.84 34.85 25.83
N LYS A 3 18.40 33.59 25.66
CA LYS A 3 17.73 33.01 24.48
C LYS A 3 17.66 31.49 24.64
N ALA A 4 16.77 31.04 25.53
CA ALA A 4 16.21 29.70 25.43
C ALA A 4 14.92 29.80 24.60
N VAL A 5 15.07 30.01 23.29
CA VAL A 5 13.97 29.75 22.35
C VAL A 5 13.93 28.23 22.22
N SER A 6 13.16 27.59 23.10
CA SER A 6 12.85 26.17 23.00
C SER A 6 12.17 25.96 21.64
N ARG A 7 12.84 25.20 20.78
CA ARG A 7 12.29 24.73 19.50
C ARG A 7 11.18 23.74 19.82
N ILE A 8 9.97 24.24 20.05
CA ILE A 8 8.76 23.41 20.13
C ILE A 8 8.63 22.77 18.74
N SER A 9 8.73 21.44 18.70
CA SER A 9 8.58 20.69 17.45
C SER A 9 7.16 20.88 16.93
N PRO A 10 6.94 21.09 15.62
CA PRO A 10 5.59 21.29 15.07
C PRO A 10 4.63 20.14 15.42
N ASN A 11 5.15 18.93 15.67
CA ASN A 11 4.39 17.77 16.15
C ASN A 11 3.74 17.95 17.53
N THR A 12 4.28 18.81 18.42
CA THR A 12 3.67 19.02 19.75
C THR A 12 2.45 19.93 19.69
N LEU A 13 2.35 20.81 18.69
CA LEU A 13 1.20 21.70 18.50
C LEU A 13 0.03 21.01 17.80
N THR A 14 0.30 20.12 16.83
CA THR A 14 -0.75 19.34 16.17
C THR A 14 -1.39 18.32 17.12
N SER A 15 -0.64 17.78 18.08
CA SER A 15 -1.14 16.85 19.10
C SER A 15 -2.16 17.48 20.08
N LEU A 16 -2.24 18.82 20.14
CA LEU A 16 -3.16 19.54 21.04
C LEU A 16 -4.47 19.95 20.35
N LEU A 17 -4.56 19.79 19.02
CA LEU A 17 -5.77 20.05 18.28
C LEU A 17 -6.74 18.86 18.42
N PRO A 18 -8.06 19.12 18.55
CA PRO A 18 -9.06 18.09 18.34
C PRO A 18 -8.81 17.39 16.99
N ARG A 19 -8.93 16.06 16.93
CA ARG A 19 -8.63 15.27 15.71
C ARG A 19 -9.32 15.78 14.43
N ALA A 20 -10.47 16.44 14.57
CA ALA A 20 -11.21 17.06 13.47
C ALA A 20 -10.52 18.31 12.86
N LEU A 21 -9.55 18.90 13.55
CA LEU A 21 -8.79 20.08 13.14
C LEU A 21 -7.33 19.76 12.82
N ASP A 22 -6.94 18.48 12.85
CA ASP A 22 -5.59 18.08 12.46
C ASP A 22 -5.47 18.12 10.92
N PRO A 23 -4.60 18.97 10.35
CA PRO A 23 -4.43 19.08 8.91
C PRO A 23 -4.02 17.74 8.26
N ARG A 24 -3.34 16.85 8.99
CA ARG A 24 -2.93 15.53 8.47
C ARG A 24 -4.12 14.62 8.22
N VAL A 25 -5.10 14.64 9.14
CA VAL A 25 -6.34 13.87 8.99
C VAL A 25 -7.16 14.40 7.82
N ALA A 26 -7.24 15.73 7.67
CA ALA A 26 -7.91 16.35 6.54
C ALA A 26 -7.27 15.96 5.19
N VAL A 27 -5.94 15.89 5.11
CA VAL A 27 -5.22 15.43 3.91
C VAL A 27 -5.52 13.97 3.60
N VAL A 28 -5.48 13.09 4.61
CA VAL A 28 -5.84 11.67 4.44
C VAL A 28 -7.27 11.52 3.92
N ASP A 29 -8.22 12.27 4.49
CA ASP A 29 -9.62 12.22 4.11
C ASP A 29 -9.82 12.73 2.68
N LEU A 30 -9.18 13.84 2.33
CA LEU A 30 -9.24 14.41 0.99
C LEU A 30 -8.66 13.44 -0.05
N VAL A 31 -7.48 12.87 0.19
CA VAL A 31 -6.88 11.85 -0.68
C VAL A 31 -7.79 10.62 -0.79
N ALA A 32 -8.31 10.10 0.32
CA ALA A 32 -9.21 8.95 0.30
C ALA A 32 -10.49 9.24 -0.51
N THR A 33 -11.10 10.43 -0.35
CA THR A 33 -12.26 10.83 -1.15
C THR A 33 -11.94 10.94 -2.64
N HIS A 34 -10.76 11.46 -3.00
CA HIS A 34 -10.33 11.52 -4.39
C HIS A 34 -10.12 10.13 -4.99
N LEU A 35 -9.54 9.19 -4.23
CA LEU A 35 -9.39 7.81 -4.67
C LEU A 35 -10.74 7.13 -4.89
N THR A 36 -11.76 7.45 -4.08
CA THR A 36 -13.12 6.94 -4.28
C THR A 36 -13.80 7.55 -5.50
N ALA A 37 -13.58 8.83 -5.76
CA ALA A 37 -14.16 9.53 -6.91
C ALA A 37 -13.51 9.08 -8.23
N SER A 38 -12.21 8.77 -8.22
CA SER A 38 -11.47 8.33 -9.41
C SER A 38 -11.96 7.00 -9.98
N ASP A 39 -12.54 6.11 -9.16
CA ASP A 39 -13.12 4.85 -9.64
C ASP A 39 -14.50 5.04 -10.30
N ALA A 40 -15.21 6.12 -10.00
CA ALA A 40 -16.51 6.44 -10.61
C ALA A 40 -16.37 7.03 -12.03
N ASP A 41 -15.23 7.67 -12.32
CA ASP A 41 -14.92 8.34 -13.59
C ASP A 41 -14.08 7.47 -14.56
N ALA A 42 -14.07 6.14 -14.38
CA ALA A 42 -13.19 5.21 -15.09
C ALA A 42 -13.31 5.19 -16.65
N ASP A 43 -14.32 5.87 -17.22
CA ASP A 43 -14.50 6.05 -18.67
C ASP A 43 -13.98 7.39 -19.21
N ALA A 44 -13.51 8.30 -18.34
CA ALA A 44 -12.94 9.58 -18.76
C ALA A 44 -11.41 9.47 -18.84
N ASP A 45 -10.97 9.27 -20.08
CA ASP A 45 -9.61 9.24 -20.57
C ASP A 45 -8.71 10.38 -20.04
N GLU A 46 -7.42 10.03 -19.92
CA GLU A 46 -6.23 10.89 -19.84
C GLU A 46 -6.19 12.09 -18.86
N ALA A 47 -5.22 12.01 -17.93
CA ALA A 47 -4.47 13.17 -17.43
C ALA A 47 -5.28 14.34 -16.84
N ARG A 48 -6.25 14.07 -15.96
CA ARG A 48 -6.76 15.14 -15.09
C ARG A 48 -5.66 15.63 -14.14
N PRO A 49 -5.64 16.93 -13.78
CA PRO A 49 -4.54 17.66 -13.10
C PRO A 49 -4.39 17.28 -11.61
N ILE A 50 -4.64 16.03 -11.27
CA ILE A 50 -4.63 15.47 -9.92
C ILE A 50 -3.18 15.32 -9.44
N GLU A 51 -2.23 15.09 -10.34
CA GLU A 51 -0.81 15.08 -10.00
C GLU A 51 -0.37 16.42 -9.42
N ALA A 52 -0.83 17.55 -9.97
CA ALA A 52 -0.47 18.89 -9.49
C ALA A 52 -1.06 19.18 -8.09
N GLU A 53 -2.33 18.89 -7.87
CA GLU A 53 -2.99 19.10 -6.57
C GLU A 53 -2.46 18.14 -5.49
N LEU A 54 -2.23 16.87 -5.83
CA LEU A 54 -1.63 15.89 -4.91
C LEU A 54 -0.15 16.18 -4.65
N THR A 55 0.61 16.73 -5.62
CA THR A 55 1.99 17.15 -5.38
C THR A 55 2.10 18.21 -4.29
N CYS A 56 1.11 19.10 -4.17
CA CYS A 56 1.06 20.09 -3.09
C CYS A 56 0.83 19.46 -1.71
N LEU A 57 0.27 18.24 -1.65
CA LEU A 57 -0.02 17.51 -0.41
C LEU A 57 1.10 16.58 0.02
N LEU A 58 2.07 16.27 -0.86
CA LEU A 58 3.24 15.43 -0.57
C LEU A 58 4.02 15.83 0.69
N PRO A 59 4.23 17.12 1.02
CA PRO A 59 4.96 17.49 2.24
C PRO A 59 4.27 17.07 3.54
N TYR A 60 2.97 16.74 3.47
CA TYR A 60 2.14 16.36 4.61
C TYR A 60 1.81 14.85 4.64
N LEU A 61 2.23 14.09 3.61
CA LEU A 61 2.05 12.65 3.49
C LEU A 61 3.30 11.93 3.98
N GLY A 62 3.35 11.62 5.28
CA GLY A 62 4.32 10.70 5.86
C GLY A 62 3.86 9.24 5.78
N ASP A 63 4.65 8.33 6.34
CA ASP A 63 4.36 6.90 6.33
C ASP A 63 3.06 6.55 7.09
N ASP A 64 2.76 7.27 8.18
CA ASP A 64 1.56 7.07 8.98
C ASP A 64 0.31 7.51 8.22
N GLU A 65 0.39 8.66 7.54
CA GLU A 65 -0.70 9.19 6.71
C GLU A 65 -0.95 8.30 5.49
N LEU A 66 0.11 7.80 4.84
CA LEU A 66 -0.02 6.82 3.74
C LEU A 66 -0.65 5.52 4.21
N THR A 67 -0.28 5.05 5.41
CA THR A 67 -0.92 3.88 6.01
C THR A 67 -2.40 4.12 6.23
N ALA A 68 -2.78 5.30 6.73
CA ALA A 68 -4.18 5.66 6.95
C ALA A 68 -4.96 5.73 5.62
N VAL A 69 -4.38 6.31 4.56
CA VAL A 69 -4.99 6.33 3.21
C VAL A 69 -5.21 4.90 2.70
N VAL A 70 -4.19 4.04 2.79
CA VAL A 70 -4.27 2.64 2.32
C VAL A 70 -5.31 1.85 3.09
N LEU A 71 -5.41 2.02 4.41
CA LEU A 71 -6.42 1.32 5.21
C LEU A 71 -7.84 1.82 4.92
N ARG A 72 -8.03 3.10 4.58
CA ARG A 72 -9.35 3.69 4.35
C ARG A 72 -9.88 3.45 2.93
N ALA A 73 -9.02 3.58 1.91
CA ALA A 73 -9.41 3.44 0.51
C ALA A 73 -8.99 2.11 -0.11
N GLY A 74 -7.94 1.45 0.39
CA GLY A 74 -7.35 0.27 -0.26
C GLY A 74 -8.23 -0.98 -0.24
N HIS A 75 -9.25 -1.03 0.63
CA HIS A 75 -10.22 -2.12 0.65
C HIS A 75 -11.29 -1.99 -0.45
N SER A 76 -11.91 -0.82 -0.57
CA SER A 76 -12.99 -0.55 -1.52
C SER A 76 -12.45 -0.21 -2.91
N HIS A 77 -11.33 0.49 -2.98
CA HIS A 77 -10.72 1.01 -4.20
C HIS A 77 -9.24 0.62 -4.29
N PRO A 78 -8.92 -0.69 -4.37
CA PRO A 78 -7.54 -1.18 -4.34
C PRO A 78 -6.71 -0.75 -5.55
N LEU A 79 -7.32 -0.55 -6.73
CA LEU A 79 -6.62 -0.15 -7.95
C LEU A 79 -6.21 1.32 -7.96
N PRO A 80 -7.11 2.30 -7.71
CA PRO A 80 -6.72 3.70 -7.58
C PRO A 80 -5.67 3.90 -6.49
N THR A 81 -5.84 3.22 -5.35
CA THR A 81 -4.90 3.31 -4.23
C THR A 81 -3.51 2.81 -4.61
N LEU A 82 -3.42 1.70 -5.36
CA LEU A 82 -2.14 1.20 -5.88
C LEU A 82 -1.51 2.17 -6.89
N ARG A 83 -2.30 2.71 -7.84
CA ARG A 83 -1.81 3.68 -8.82
C ARG A 83 -1.27 4.94 -8.15
N PHE A 84 -2.00 5.45 -7.16
CA PHE A 84 -1.58 6.58 -6.35
C PHE A 84 -0.23 6.31 -5.67
N LEU A 85 -0.07 5.19 -4.97
CA LEU A 85 1.20 4.86 -4.30
C LEU A 85 2.39 4.75 -5.26
N LEU A 86 2.16 4.28 -6.49
CA LEU A 86 3.21 4.16 -7.51
C LEU A 86 3.52 5.49 -8.20
N ALA A 87 2.59 6.43 -8.21
CA ALA A 87 2.74 7.76 -8.80
C ALA A 87 3.49 8.76 -7.87
N LEU A 88 3.71 8.40 -6.60
CA LEU A 88 4.41 9.27 -5.65
C LEU A 88 5.89 9.45 -6.05
N PRO A 89 6.40 10.69 -6.14
CA PRO A 89 7.78 10.94 -6.54
C PRO A 89 8.79 10.53 -5.43
N PRO A 90 9.93 9.91 -5.79
CA PRO A 90 11.03 9.68 -4.85
C PRO A 90 11.68 11.04 -4.50
N PRO A 91 11.95 11.40 -3.23
CA PRO A 91 12.24 10.57 -2.05
C PRO A 91 11.13 10.45 -1.00
N ALA A 92 9.95 11.04 -1.22
CA ALA A 92 8.96 11.27 -0.17
C ALA A 92 8.22 10.00 0.30
N ALA A 93 8.06 8.98 -0.55
CA ALA A 93 7.29 7.80 -0.18
C ALA A 93 7.68 6.59 -1.03
N ARG A 94 8.57 5.73 -0.52
CA ARG A 94 8.66 4.37 -1.05
C ARG A 94 7.50 3.58 -0.45
N PRO A 95 6.59 2.99 -1.24
CA PRO A 95 5.49 2.23 -0.68
C PRO A 95 6.04 1.10 0.19
N SER A 96 5.56 1.05 1.43
CA SER A 96 6.05 0.09 2.39
C SER A 96 5.64 -1.33 1.96
N PRO A 97 6.44 -2.37 2.29
CA PRO A 97 6.07 -3.76 2.03
C PRO A 97 4.65 -4.14 2.49
N PRO A 98 4.17 -3.74 3.70
CA PRO A 98 2.81 -4.08 4.14
C PRO A 98 1.72 -3.42 3.29
N HIS A 99 1.93 -2.19 2.78
CA HIS A 99 0.95 -1.52 1.93
C HIS A 99 0.73 -2.28 0.61
N LEU A 100 1.82 -2.68 -0.05
CA LEU A 100 1.75 -3.44 -1.30
C LEU A 100 1.17 -4.85 -1.08
N ALA A 101 1.55 -5.49 0.03
CA ALA A 101 1.04 -6.81 0.37
C ALA A 101 -0.47 -6.79 0.69
N PHE A 102 -0.93 -5.76 1.40
CA PHE A 102 -2.34 -5.51 1.68
C PHE A 102 -3.14 -5.29 0.40
N LEU A 103 -2.67 -4.38 -0.48
CA LEU A 103 -3.34 -4.11 -1.75
C LEU A 103 -3.37 -5.33 -2.68
N ALA A 104 -2.28 -6.11 -2.74
CA ALA A 104 -2.28 -7.37 -3.48
C ALA A 104 -3.32 -8.36 -2.95
N GLY A 105 -3.50 -8.43 -1.63
CA GLY A 105 -4.56 -9.20 -0.97
C GLY A 105 -5.96 -8.72 -1.36
N SER A 106 -6.21 -7.41 -1.29
CA SER A 106 -7.48 -6.80 -1.67
C SER A 106 -7.80 -7.01 -3.15
N LEU A 107 -6.82 -6.84 -4.06
CA LEU A 107 -6.95 -7.14 -5.49
C LEU A 107 -7.21 -8.62 -5.78
N ALA A 108 -6.58 -9.53 -5.03
CA ALA A 108 -6.85 -10.95 -5.16
C ALA A 108 -8.28 -11.29 -4.72
N SER A 109 -8.78 -10.65 -3.65
CA SER A 109 -10.15 -10.83 -3.18
C SER A 109 -11.20 -10.25 -4.15
N SER A 110 -10.88 -9.15 -4.85
CA SER A 110 -11.72 -8.59 -5.91
C SER A 110 -11.57 -9.32 -7.26
N ARG A 111 -10.82 -10.43 -7.32
CA ARG A 111 -10.55 -11.25 -8.51
C ARG A 111 -9.74 -10.53 -9.61
N GLN A 112 -9.09 -9.41 -9.30
CA GLN A 112 -8.23 -8.64 -10.22
C GLN A 112 -6.79 -9.17 -10.19
N PHE A 113 -6.61 -10.43 -10.59
CA PHE A 113 -5.35 -11.16 -10.41
C PHE A 113 -4.17 -10.62 -11.24
N SER A 114 -4.42 -9.97 -12.38
CA SER A 114 -3.38 -9.30 -13.18
C SER A 114 -2.72 -8.18 -12.38
N HIS A 115 -3.54 -7.28 -11.83
CA HIS A 115 -3.07 -6.16 -11.02
C HIS A 115 -2.51 -6.61 -9.67
N ALA A 116 -3.06 -7.67 -9.06
CA ALA A 116 -2.47 -8.27 -7.88
C ALA A 116 -1.05 -8.81 -8.16
N LEU A 117 -0.83 -9.41 -9.33
CA LEU A 117 0.49 -9.87 -9.74
C LEU A 117 1.43 -8.68 -9.96
N ASP A 118 0.96 -7.61 -10.60
CA ASP A 118 1.75 -6.40 -10.80
C ASP A 118 2.15 -5.76 -9.45
N ALA A 119 1.25 -5.74 -8.47
CA ALA A 119 1.51 -5.30 -7.10
C ALA A 119 2.59 -6.14 -6.40
N ILE A 120 2.54 -7.47 -6.54
CA ILE A 120 3.56 -8.36 -5.99
C ILE A 120 4.89 -8.18 -6.72
N SER A 121 4.84 -7.95 -8.04
CA SER A 121 6.01 -7.68 -8.86
C SER A 121 6.71 -6.38 -8.45
N THR A 122 5.95 -5.31 -8.16
CA THR A 122 6.52 -4.05 -7.65
C THR A 122 7.09 -4.22 -6.25
N LEU A 123 6.44 -4.99 -5.37
CA LEU A 123 6.98 -5.35 -4.05
C LEU A 123 8.36 -6.03 -4.19
N LEU A 124 8.49 -7.03 -5.06
CA LEU A 124 9.73 -7.76 -5.27
C LEU A 124 10.85 -6.89 -5.86
N ARG A 125 10.49 -5.92 -6.71
CA ARG A 125 11.45 -4.96 -7.30
C ARG A 125 11.94 -3.93 -6.28
N LEU A 126 11.04 -3.40 -5.46
CA LEU A 126 11.36 -2.34 -4.50
C LEU A 126 12.02 -2.90 -3.23
N HIS A 127 11.67 -4.12 -2.83
CA HIS A 127 12.10 -4.74 -1.58
C HIS A 127 12.66 -6.17 -1.78
N PRO A 128 13.82 -6.32 -2.44
CA PRO A 128 14.32 -7.63 -2.87
C PRO A 128 14.66 -8.60 -1.73
N GLY A 129 15.01 -8.10 -0.54
CA GLY A 129 15.38 -8.88 0.64
C GLY A 129 14.24 -9.23 1.60
N HIS A 130 13.00 -8.80 1.31
CA HIS A 130 11.87 -9.00 2.22
C HIS A 130 11.20 -10.37 2.00
N ASP A 131 10.76 -11.04 3.07
CA ASP A 131 9.98 -12.29 2.96
C ASP A 131 8.54 -11.96 2.53
N ALA A 132 8.35 -11.79 1.22
CA ALA A 132 7.08 -11.40 0.61
C ALA A 132 5.94 -12.36 0.94
N LEU A 133 6.22 -13.66 1.11
CA LEU A 133 5.19 -14.65 1.46
C LEU A 133 4.66 -14.39 2.87
N ARG A 134 5.57 -14.20 3.83
CA ARG A 134 5.19 -13.91 5.22
C ARG A 134 4.40 -12.61 5.31
N GLU A 135 4.80 -11.60 4.55
CA GLU A 135 4.13 -10.31 4.56
C GLU A 135 2.73 -10.38 3.94
N LEU A 136 2.56 -11.07 2.81
CA LEU A 136 1.24 -11.31 2.20
C LEU A 136 0.27 -12.08 3.11
N LEU A 137 0.79 -13.02 3.91
CA LEU A 137 -0.01 -13.76 4.88
C LEU A 137 -0.30 -12.96 6.16
N ARG A 138 0.49 -11.93 6.47
CA ARG A 138 0.29 -11.05 7.63
C ARG A 138 -0.61 -9.87 7.31
N SER A 139 -0.46 -9.31 6.12
CA SER A 139 -1.24 -8.19 5.62
C SER A 139 -2.64 -8.58 5.17
N SER A 140 -2.94 -9.89 5.11
CA SER A 140 -4.30 -10.36 4.89
C SER A 140 -5.20 -9.86 6.03
N ILE A 141 -6.36 -9.33 5.64
CA ILE A 141 -7.32 -8.69 6.52
C ILE A 141 -7.60 -9.60 7.73
N PRO A 142 -7.56 -9.09 8.99
CA PRO A 142 -7.73 -9.90 10.20
C PRO A 142 -9.02 -10.73 10.26
N ALA A 143 -10.04 -10.37 9.46
CA ALA A 143 -11.34 -11.02 9.42
C ALA A 143 -11.47 -12.09 8.31
N THR A 144 -10.54 -12.17 7.36
CA THR A 144 -10.63 -13.07 6.21
C THR A 144 -9.43 -13.98 6.13
N THR A 145 -9.67 -15.27 5.91
CA THR A 145 -8.58 -16.20 5.59
C THR A 145 -7.81 -15.69 4.36
N PRO A 146 -6.47 -15.78 4.35
CA PRO A 146 -5.67 -15.33 3.23
C PRO A 146 -6.14 -16.04 1.95
N HIS A 147 -6.32 -15.26 0.88
CA HIS A 147 -6.89 -15.79 -0.35
C HIS A 147 -5.98 -16.91 -0.91
N PRO A 148 -6.53 -18.09 -1.26
CA PRO A 148 -5.72 -19.28 -1.60
C PRO A 148 -4.86 -19.10 -2.86
N SER A 149 -5.16 -18.10 -3.69
CA SER A 149 -4.36 -17.79 -4.89
C SER A 149 -3.09 -16.97 -4.61
N LEU A 150 -2.96 -16.32 -3.44
CA LEU A 150 -1.83 -15.43 -3.14
C LEU A 150 -0.46 -16.14 -3.22
N PRO A 151 -0.28 -17.35 -2.66
CA PRO A 151 0.99 -18.05 -2.79
C PRO A 151 1.31 -18.43 -4.25
N GLY A 152 0.29 -18.81 -5.04
CA GLY A 152 0.46 -19.13 -6.46
C GLY A 152 0.83 -17.89 -7.30
N LEU A 153 0.23 -16.74 -7.00
CA LEU A 153 0.57 -15.46 -7.63
C LEU A 153 1.99 -15.01 -7.27
N LEU A 154 2.41 -15.21 -6.02
CA LEU A 154 3.78 -14.93 -5.59
C LEU A 154 4.79 -15.80 -6.34
N VAL A 155 4.55 -17.11 -6.45
CA VAL A 155 5.41 -18.01 -7.23
C VAL A 155 5.50 -17.54 -8.68
N LYS A 156 4.37 -17.18 -9.30
CA LYS A 156 4.34 -16.67 -10.67
C LYS A 156 5.13 -15.36 -10.82
N ALA A 157 5.06 -14.45 -9.86
CA ALA A 157 5.83 -13.22 -9.86
C ALA A 157 7.34 -13.48 -9.68
N LEU A 158 7.73 -14.38 -8.78
CA LEU A 158 9.14 -14.77 -8.58
C LEU A 158 9.74 -15.43 -9.83
N LEU A 159 8.97 -16.26 -10.52
CA LEU A 159 9.37 -16.86 -11.81
C LEU A 159 9.58 -15.78 -12.88
N ARG A 160 8.72 -14.77 -12.95
CA ARG A 160 8.88 -13.62 -13.87
C ARG A 160 10.15 -12.82 -13.62
N HIS A 161 10.63 -12.77 -12.37
CA HIS A 161 11.89 -12.12 -11.99
C HIS A 161 13.10 -13.06 -11.97
N ALA A 162 12.99 -14.26 -12.56
CA ALA A 162 14.04 -15.29 -12.61
C ALA A 162 14.55 -15.76 -11.23
N ARG A 163 13.79 -15.56 -10.14
CA ARG A 163 14.14 -15.96 -8.77
C ARG A 163 13.67 -17.39 -8.46
N LEU A 164 14.23 -18.38 -9.18
CA LEU A 164 13.81 -19.78 -9.14
C LEU A 164 13.89 -20.41 -7.74
N ARG A 165 14.96 -20.12 -6.98
CA ARG A 165 15.17 -20.65 -5.63
C ARG A 165 14.08 -20.18 -4.66
N ASP A 166 13.76 -18.90 -4.70
CA ASP A 166 12.73 -18.31 -3.85
C ASP A 166 11.34 -18.78 -4.26
N ALA A 167 11.10 -18.96 -5.57
CA ALA A 167 9.86 -19.54 -6.09
C ALA A 167 9.62 -20.97 -5.57
N LEU A 168 10.67 -21.82 -5.58
CA LEU A 168 10.60 -23.17 -5.04
C LEU A 168 10.33 -23.16 -3.53
N HIS A 169 11.05 -22.33 -2.77
CA HIS A 169 10.83 -22.20 -1.33
C HIS A 169 9.42 -21.70 -0.98
N ALA A 170 8.90 -20.72 -1.73
CA ALA A 170 7.55 -20.22 -1.57
C ALA A 170 6.50 -21.31 -1.88
N ALA A 171 6.70 -22.08 -2.96
CA ALA A 171 5.82 -23.19 -3.32
C ALA A 171 5.79 -24.29 -2.25
N LEU A 172 6.95 -24.66 -1.70
CA LEU A 172 7.06 -25.67 -0.64
C LEU A 172 6.39 -25.22 0.67
N ARG A 173 6.48 -23.93 1.01
CA ARG A 173 5.81 -23.36 2.19
C ARG A 173 4.30 -23.24 1.99
N ALA A 174 3.85 -23.06 0.76
CA ALA A 174 2.45 -22.94 0.39
C ALA A 174 1.73 -24.28 0.27
N LEU A 175 2.47 -25.39 0.13
CA LEU A 175 1.86 -26.71 0.07
C LEU A 175 1.09 -26.97 1.38
N PRO A 176 -0.21 -27.30 1.33
CA PRO A 176 -0.90 -27.77 2.51
C PRO A 176 -0.15 -29.01 2.99
N ARG A 177 0.36 -28.99 4.22
CA ARG A 177 0.90 -30.19 4.85
C ARG A 177 -0.23 -31.20 4.87
N ARG A 178 -0.25 -32.10 3.88
CA ARG A 178 -1.05 -33.32 3.97
C ARG A 178 -0.55 -34.02 5.21
N ALA A 179 -1.37 -33.98 6.27
CA ALA A 179 -1.21 -34.84 7.42
C ALA A 179 -1.12 -36.25 6.85
N VAL A 180 0.08 -36.83 6.93
CA VAL A 180 0.28 -38.27 6.82
C VAL A 180 -0.60 -38.85 7.91
N ARG A 181 -1.71 -39.47 7.49
CA ARG A 181 -2.52 -40.34 8.35
C ARG A 181 -1.81 -41.67 8.49
#